data_AF-A0A976QCB3-F1
#
_entry.id   AF-A0A976QCB3-F1
#
_cell.length_a   1.000
_cell.length_b   1.000
_cell.length_c   1.000
_cell.angle_alpha   90.00
_cell.angle_beta   90.00
_cell.angle_gamma   90.00
#
_symmetry.space_group_name_H-M   'P 1'
#
loop_
_entity.id
_entity.type
_entity.pdbx_description
1 polymer ?
#
loop_
_entity_poly.entity_id
_entity_poly.type
_entity_poly.pdbx_seq_one_letter_code
_entity_poly.pdbx_strand_id
1 'polypeptide(L)'
;MSLLRVFWLWLLFLTTHPLWALDTKDFQRPPIKEWQQQLDDAEAQLKTGDLDDEDAVALRDHLLLLDSRLREMRDRALERAELIDHDLDALGPAPKDGEAPEAPRLLSRRKALQDQMAAQDAGAKEGDLLLSRLSRVLSEIKSLRRERLTARILTRSFGTLDPLNWQRTVPEWRGFADAVLRPLKHAREGGM
;
A
#
# COMPACT_ATOMS: atom_id res chain seq x y z
N MET A 1 36.80 5.43 -17.43
CA MET A 1 35.95 4.23 -17.68
C MET A 1 35.12 4.00 -16.43
N SER A 2 34.09 4.83 -16.25
CA SER A 2 32.66 4.47 -16.41
C SER A 2 32.09 3.60 -15.29
N LEU A 3 32.21 4.05 -14.03
CA LEU A 3 31.41 3.57 -12.90
C LEU A 3 30.86 4.73 -12.03
N LEU A 4 30.83 5.95 -12.58
CA LEU A 4 30.38 7.16 -11.87
C LEU A 4 29.25 7.90 -12.60
N ARG A 5 28.51 7.21 -13.48
CA ARG A 5 27.51 7.82 -14.38
C ARG A 5 26.09 7.27 -14.26
N VAL A 6 25.83 6.32 -13.35
CA VAL A 6 24.49 5.73 -13.20
C VAL A 6 23.74 6.26 -11.97
N PHE A 7 24.44 6.91 -11.04
CA PHE A 7 23.83 7.50 -9.83
C PHE A 7 23.32 8.94 -10.03
N TRP A 8 23.45 9.50 -11.24
CA TRP A 8 23.17 10.92 -11.55
C TRP A 8 21.94 11.11 -12.45
N LEU A 9 20.93 10.25 -12.31
CA LEU A 9 19.61 10.42 -12.96
C LEU A 9 18.43 10.34 -11.97
N TRP A 10 18.67 10.60 -10.68
CA TRP A 10 17.61 10.69 -9.67
C TRP A 10 17.63 11.98 -8.83
N LEU A 11 18.51 12.95 -9.16
CA LEU A 11 18.70 14.16 -8.35
C LEU A 11 18.61 15.44 -9.19
N LEU A 12 17.57 15.53 -10.03
CA LEU A 12 17.13 16.76 -10.70
C LEU A 12 15.61 16.80 -10.82
N PHE A 13 14.92 16.66 -9.68
CA PHE A 13 13.53 17.11 -9.52
C PHE A 13 13.39 18.02 -8.29
N LEU A 14 14.38 18.91 -8.10
CA LEU A 14 14.20 20.13 -7.31
C LEU A 14 13.64 21.22 -8.23
N THR A 15 12.42 21.01 -8.71
CA THR A 15 11.60 22.06 -9.29
C THR A 15 10.56 22.45 -8.25
N THR A 16 10.52 23.73 -7.92
CA THR A 16 9.49 24.40 -7.12
C THR A 16 8.10 23.92 -7.56
N HIS A 17 7.47 23.05 -6.79
CA HIS A 17 6.07 22.67 -7.04
C HIS A 17 5.18 23.79 -6.48
N PRO A 18 4.40 24.51 -7.30
CA PRO A 18 3.30 25.28 -6.74
C PRO A 18 2.36 24.29 -6.04
N LEU A 19 2.16 24.44 -4.73
CA LEU A 19 1.28 23.62 -3.92
C LEU A 19 -0.22 23.75 -4.28
N TRP A 20 -0.56 24.37 -5.41
CA TRP A 20 -1.93 24.66 -5.83
C TRP A 20 -2.06 24.53 -7.34
N ALA A 21 -2.10 23.29 -7.80
CA ALA A 21 -2.71 22.93 -9.07
C ALA A 21 -3.20 21.49 -8.95
N LEU A 22 -4.31 21.31 -8.22
CA LEU A 22 -5.18 20.15 -8.45
C LEU A 22 -5.73 20.33 -9.86
N ASP A 23 -5.04 19.76 -10.84
CA ASP A 23 -5.54 19.71 -12.21
C ASP A 23 -6.74 18.76 -12.23
N THR A 24 -7.93 19.31 -12.05
CA THR A 24 -9.20 18.59 -12.08
C THR A 24 -9.64 18.23 -13.51
N LYS A 25 -8.76 18.35 -14.52
CA LYS A 25 -9.14 18.20 -15.94
C LYS A 25 -8.83 16.85 -16.58
N ASP A 26 -8.14 15.93 -15.90
CA ASP A 26 -7.70 14.66 -16.52
C ASP A 26 -8.52 13.41 -16.16
N PHE A 27 -9.67 13.56 -15.49
CA PHE A 27 -10.55 12.43 -15.13
C PHE A 27 -11.41 11.87 -16.29
N GLN A 28 -11.18 12.31 -17.53
CA GLN A 28 -11.97 11.92 -18.70
C GLN A 28 -11.74 10.47 -19.16
N ARG A 29 -10.72 9.77 -18.62
CA ARG A 29 -10.56 8.32 -18.78
C ARG A 29 -9.92 7.76 -17.50
N PRO A 30 -10.50 6.74 -16.85
CA PRO A 30 -9.88 6.14 -15.69
C PRO A 30 -8.46 5.67 -16.06
N PRO A 31 -7.41 6.05 -15.30
CA PRO A 31 -6.03 5.59 -15.54
C PRO A 31 -5.83 4.11 -15.14
N ILE A 32 -6.88 3.29 -15.26
CA ILE A 32 -6.92 1.90 -14.82
C ILE A 32 -5.80 1.08 -15.45
N LYS A 33 -5.49 1.32 -16.72
CA LYS A 33 -4.37 0.63 -17.40
C LYS A 33 -3.01 0.98 -16.80
N GLU A 34 -2.81 2.23 -16.40
CA GLU A 34 -1.56 2.68 -15.79
C GLU A 34 -1.42 2.10 -14.37
N TRP A 35 -2.52 2.04 -13.63
CA TRP A 35 -2.58 1.44 -12.30
C TRP A 35 -2.41 -0.08 -12.33
N GLN A 36 -2.96 -0.75 -13.36
CA GLN A 36 -2.67 -2.14 -13.67
C GLN A 36 -1.18 -2.35 -13.88
N GLN A 37 -0.55 -1.55 -14.74
CA GLN A 37 0.88 -1.68 -15.01
C GLN A 37 1.72 -1.48 -13.75
N GLN A 38 1.42 -0.46 -12.94
CA GLN A 38 2.13 -0.25 -11.67
C GLN A 38 2.02 -1.44 -10.72
N LEU A 39 0.85 -2.10 -10.69
CA LEU A 39 0.66 -3.28 -9.88
C LEU A 39 1.36 -4.52 -10.46
N ASP A 40 1.35 -4.68 -11.79
CA ASP A 40 2.09 -5.73 -12.49
C ASP A 40 3.60 -5.61 -12.25
N ASP A 41 4.13 -4.38 -12.30
CA ASP A 41 5.53 -4.08 -12.00
C ASP A 41 5.88 -4.40 -10.54
N ALA A 42 5.01 -4.04 -9.59
CA ALA A 42 5.18 -4.36 -8.17
C ALA A 42 5.17 -5.89 -7.91
N GLU A 43 4.24 -6.62 -8.54
CA GLU A 43 4.19 -8.08 -8.49
C GLU A 43 5.45 -8.72 -9.10
N ALA A 44 5.96 -8.16 -10.21
CA ALA A 44 7.18 -8.64 -10.84
C ALA A 44 8.42 -8.45 -9.94
N GLN A 45 8.57 -7.27 -9.33
CA GLN A 45 9.67 -7.00 -8.39
C GLN A 45 9.63 -7.94 -7.18
N LEU A 46 8.45 -8.23 -6.64
CA LEU A 46 8.33 -9.21 -5.54
C LEU A 46 8.74 -10.62 -5.96
N LYS A 47 8.40 -11.05 -7.18
CA LYS A 47 8.75 -12.38 -7.69
C LYS A 47 10.24 -12.58 -7.89
N THR A 48 11.00 -11.54 -8.24
CA THR A 48 12.46 -11.66 -8.37
C THR A 48 13.15 -11.82 -7.02
N GLY A 49 12.51 -11.41 -5.93
CA GLY A 49 13.05 -11.50 -4.57
C GLY A 49 14.17 -10.50 -4.26
N ASP A 50 14.56 -9.68 -5.25
CA ASP A 50 15.63 -8.69 -5.20
C ASP A 50 15.11 -7.31 -4.78
N LEU A 51 14.30 -7.29 -3.72
CA LEU A 51 13.92 -6.05 -3.04
C LEU A 51 14.74 -5.97 -1.77
N ASP A 52 15.46 -4.87 -1.55
CA ASP A 52 16.01 -4.61 -0.23
C ASP A 52 14.94 -4.10 0.76
N ASP A 53 15.35 -3.78 1.99
CA ASP A 53 14.42 -3.35 3.03
C ASP A 53 13.87 -1.93 2.82
N GLU A 54 14.66 -1.05 2.21
CA GLU A 54 14.29 0.34 1.92
C GLU A 54 13.33 0.37 0.74
N ASP A 55 13.66 -0.35 -0.33
CA ASP A 55 12.80 -0.55 -1.50
C ASP A 55 11.46 -1.18 -1.11
N ALA A 56 11.45 -2.14 -0.17
CA ALA A 56 10.21 -2.76 0.29
C ALA A 56 9.32 -1.80 1.08
N VAL A 57 9.90 -0.81 1.75
CA VAL A 57 9.15 0.28 2.40
C VAL A 57 8.60 1.24 1.36
N ALA A 58 9.45 1.68 0.43
CA ALA A 58 9.05 2.59 -0.65
C ALA A 58 7.92 1.99 -1.51
N LEU A 59 8.06 0.73 -1.91
CA LEU A 59 7.04 0.01 -2.69
C LEU A 59 5.72 -0.09 -1.92
N ARG A 60 5.76 -0.42 -0.62
CA ARG A 60 4.55 -0.43 0.22
C ARG A 60 3.87 0.94 0.24
N ASP A 61 4.63 2.00 0.44
CA ASP A 61 4.06 3.36 0.58
C ASP A 61 3.46 3.84 -0.74
N HIS A 62 4.10 3.53 -1.87
CA HIS A 62 3.55 3.74 -3.21
C HIS A 62 2.23 2.97 -3.41
N LEU A 63 2.18 1.70 -3.03
CA LEU A 63 0.96 0.90 -3.14
C LEU A 63 -0.17 1.37 -2.21
N LEU A 64 0.14 1.91 -1.03
CA LEU A 64 -0.87 2.52 -0.16
C LEU A 64 -1.49 3.78 -0.78
N LEU A 65 -0.68 4.59 -1.47
CA LEU A 65 -1.19 5.73 -2.25
C LEU A 65 -2.04 5.27 -3.44
N LEU A 66 -1.68 4.16 -4.07
CA LEU A 66 -2.48 3.56 -5.14
C LEU A 66 -3.81 3.01 -4.61
N ASP A 67 -3.82 2.37 -3.42
CA ASP A 67 -5.04 1.90 -2.74
C ASP A 67 -6.02 3.05 -2.51
N SER A 68 -5.55 4.19 -1.97
CA SER A 68 -6.44 5.33 -1.71
C SER A 68 -7.04 5.90 -3.00
N ARG A 69 -6.24 6.00 -4.07
CA ARG A 69 -6.68 6.49 -5.38
C ARG A 69 -7.70 5.55 -6.04
N LEU A 70 -7.47 4.25 -5.94
CA LEU A 70 -8.39 3.22 -6.45
C LEU A 70 -9.74 3.27 -5.74
N ARG A 71 -9.74 3.40 -4.41
CA ARG A 71 -10.98 3.56 -3.62
C ARG A 71 -11.74 4.80 -4.04
N GLU A 72 -11.07 5.95 -4.10
CA GLU A 72 -11.70 7.21 -4.50
C GLU A 72 -12.27 7.16 -5.93
N MET A 73 -11.60 6.46 -6.85
CA MET A 73 -12.10 6.26 -8.22
C MET A 73 -13.33 5.37 -8.25
N ARG A 74 -13.28 4.22 -7.57
CA ARG A 74 -14.40 3.28 -7.48
C ARG A 74 -15.62 3.94 -6.81
N ASP A 75 -15.41 4.60 -5.68
CA ASP A 75 -16.50 5.22 -4.92
C ASP A 75 -17.19 6.31 -5.76
N ARG A 76 -16.43 7.13 -6.50
CA ARG A 76 -16.99 8.08 -7.47
C ARG A 76 -17.74 7.42 -8.62
N ALA A 77 -17.30 6.25 -9.09
CA ALA A 77 -18.01 5.52 -10.14
C ALA A 77 -19.37 5.01 -9.61
N LEU A 78 -19.40 4.49 -8.38
CA LEU A 78 -20.63 4.07 -7.71
C LEU A 78 -21.59 5.24 -7.48
N GLU A 79 -21.11 6.37 -6.95
CA GLU A 79 -21.91 7.58 -6.78
C GLU A 79 -22.52 8.07 -8.11
N ARG A 80 -21.76 8.02 -9.21
CA ARG A 80 -22.29 8.38 -10.54
C ARG A 80 -23.31 7.37 -11.05
N ALA A 81 -23.12 6.08 -10.79
CA ALA A 81 -24.08 5.05 -11.16
C ALA A 81 -25.42 5.28 -10.43
N GLU A 82 -25.40 5.63 -9.14
CA GLU A 82 -26.60 5.98 -8.37
C GLU A 82 -27.34 7.21 -8.94
N LEU A 83 -26.60 8.24 -9.38
CA LEU A 83 -27.21 9.40 -10.03
C LEU A 83 -27.87 9.02 -11.38
N ILE A 84 -27.24 8.15 -12.16
CA ILE A 84 -27.78 7.67 -13.44
C ILE A 84 -29.01 6.79 -13.21
N ASP A 85 -29.02 5.98 -12.15
CA ASP A 85 -30.16 5.16 -11.75
C ASP A 85 -31.37 6.05 -11.39
N HIS A 86 -31.15 7.12 -10.63
CA HIS A 86 -32.18 8.14 -10.36
C HIS A 86 -32.72 8.80 -11.65
N ASP A 87 -31.85 9.10 -12.61
CA ASP A 87 -32.26 9.64 -13.92
C ASP A 87 -33.09 8.62 -14.72
N LEU A 88 -32.76 7.33 -14.64
CA LEU A 88 -33.51 6.25 -15.28
C LEU A 88 -34.87 6.05 -14.62
N ASP A 89 -34.96 6.12 -13.30
CA ASP A 89 -36.19 6.06 -12.53
C ASP A 89 -37.13 7.22 -12.85
N ALA A 90 -36.58 8.42 -13.06
CA ALA A 90 -37.36 9.59 -13.48
C ALA A 90 -38.00 9.44 -14.87
N LEU A 91 -37.44 8.59 -15.75
CA LEU A 91 -38.05 8.23 -17.04
C LEU A 91 -39.20 7.23 -16.87
N GLY A 92 -39.35 6.61 -15.70
CA GLY A 92 -40.33 5.58 -15.41
C GLY A 92 -39.94 4.21 -15.97
N PRO A 93 -40.78 3.17 -15.74
CA PRO A 93 -40.54 1.84 -16.27
C PRO A 93 -40.67 1.83 -17.80
N ALA A 94 -39.90 0.95 -18.45
CA ALA A 94 -40.08 0.68 -19.87
C ALA A 94 -41.48 0.07 -20.13
N PRO A 95 -42.13 0.37 -21.28
CA PRO A 95 -43.39 -0.24 -21.65
C PRO A 95 -43.26 -1.76 -21.74
N LYS A 96 -44.29 -2.48 -21.31
CA LYS A 96 -44.35 -3.94 -21.44
C LYS A 96 -44.70 -4.34 -22.88
N ASP A 97 -44.43 -5.60 -23.21
CA ASP A 97 -44.86 -6.17 -24.50
C ASP A 97 -46.38 -6.01 -24.68
N GLY A 98 -46.77 -5.30 -25.75
CA GLY A 98 -48.16 -4.98 -26.07
C GLY A 98 -48.63 -3.59 -25.63
N GLU A 99 -47.82 -2.83 -24.89
CA GLU A 99 -48.09 -1.41 -24.59
C GLU A 99 -47.63 -0.49 -25.74
N ALA A 100 -48.12 0.74 -25.74
CA ALA A 100 -47.70 1.73 -26.73
C ALA A 100 -46.18 1.98 -26.63
N PRO A 101 -45.44 1.94 -27.76
CA PRO A 101 -43.99 2.13 -27.73
C PRO A 101 -43.62 3.52 -27.20
N GLU A 102 -42.51 3.62 -26.46
CA GLU A 102 -41.99 4.90 -26.00
C GLU A 102 -41.74 5.84 -27.19
N ALA A 103 -41.91 7.15 -26.96
CA ALA A 103 -41.51 8.13 -27.95
C ALA A 103 -40.01 7.95 -28.30
N PRO A 104 -39.60 8.05 -29.59
CA PRO A 104 -38.22 7.76 -30.01
C PRO A 104 -37.14 8.51 -29.22
N ARG A 105 -37.44 9.74 -28.78
CA ARG A 105 -36.54 10.56 -27.96
C ARG A 105 -36.29 9.96 -26.58
N LEU A 106 -37.31 9.39 -25.93
CA LEU A 106 -37.18 8.76 -24.61
C LEU A 106 -36.39 7.46 -24.73
N LEU A 107 -36.68 6.65 -25.76
CA LEU A 107 -35.94 5.42 -26.02
C LEU A 107 -34.43 5.68 -26.20
N SER A 108 -34.07 6.71 -27.01
CA SER A 108 -32.67 7.10 -27.17
C SER A 108 -32.04 7.61 -25.87
N ARG A 109 -32.78 8.38 -25.06
CA ARG A 109 -32.29 8.88 -23.77
C ARG A 109 -32.06 7.75 -22.78
N ARG A 110 -33.01 6.81 -22.65
CA ARG A 110 -32.89 5.63 -21.78
C ARG A 110 -31.67 4.80 -22.16
N LYS A 111 -31.50 4.51 -23.45
CA LYS A 111 -30.35 3.75 -23.95
C LYS A 111 -29.03 4.44 -23.59
N ALA A 112 -28.92 5.76 -23.83
CA ALA A 112 -27.70 6.50 -23.50
C ALA A 112 -27.38 6.49 -22.00
N LEU A 113 -28.38 6.56 -21.12
CA LEU A 113 -28.19 6.45 -19.68
C LEU A 113 -27.76 5.02 -19.28
N GLN A 114 -28.37 3.99 -19.84
CA GLN A 114 -27.97 2.60 -19.60
C GLN A 114 -26.53 2.32 -20.04
N ASP A 115 -26.11 2.84 -21.20
CA ASP A 115 -24.73 2.73 -21.68
C ASP A 115 -23.74 3.43 -20.71
N GLN A 116 -24.12 4.59 -20.18
CA GLN A 116 -23.31 5.30 -19.17
C GLN A 116 -23.24 4.55 -17.84
N MET A 117 -24.36 3.97 -17.38
CA MET A 117 -24.42 3.16 -16.17
C MET A 117 -23.52 1.93 -16.30
N ALA A 118 -23.61 1.21 -17.42
CA ALA A 118 -22.75 0.06 -17.69
C ALA A 118 -21.26 0.44 -17.69
N ALA A 119 -20.90 1.62 -18.17
CA ALA A 119 -19.54 2.12 -18.13
C ALA A 119 -19.06 2.45 -16.70
N GLN A 120 -19.90 3.05 -15.85
CA GLN A 120 -19.56 3.29 -14.44
C GLN A 120 -19.41 1.98 -13.67
N ASP A 121 -20.32 1.03 -13.86
CA ASP A 121 -20.27 -0.30 -13.25
C ASP A 121 -19.01 -1.08 -13.63
N ALA A 122 -18.63 -1.02 -14.92
CA ALA A 122 -17.40 -1.63 -15.39
C ALA A 122 -16.18 -1.04 -14.67
N GLY A 123 -16.10 0.30 -14.57
CA GLY A 123 -15.02 0.98 -13.87
C GLY A 123 -14.95 0.62 -12.37
N ALA A 124 -16.09 0.55 -11.69
CA ALA A 124 -16.16 0.15 -10.29
C ALA A 124 -15.65 -1.29 -10.08
N LYS A 125 -16.10 -2.24 -10.92
CA LYS A 125 -15.68 -3.65 -10.87
C LYS A 125 -14.20 -3.82 -11.17
N GLU A 126 -13.66 -3.08 -12.14
CA GLU A 126 -12.22 -3.06 -12.42
C GLU A 126 -11.43 -2.51 -11.23
N GLY A 127 -11.93 -1.46 -10.58
CA GLY A 127 -11.37 -0.92 -9.34
C GLY A 127 -11.32 -1.95 -8.21
N ASP A 128 -12.41 -2.67 -7.97
CA ASP A 128 -12.47 -3.73 -6.95
C ASP A 128 -11.49 -4.88 -7.23
N LEU A 129 -11.36 -5.29 -8.50
CA LEU A 129 -10.38 -6.30 -8.89
C LEU A 129 -8.96 -5.85 -8.55
N LEU A 130 -8.60 -4.59 -8.86
CA LEU A 130 -7.28 -4.05 -8.55
C LEU A 130 -7.04 -3.91 -7.06
N LEU A 131 -8.03 -3.44 -6.29
CA LEU A 131 -7.94 -3.37 -4.83
C LEU A 131 -7.69 -4.74 -4.20
N SER A 132 -8.37 -5.78 -4.68
CA SER A 132 -8.15 -7.16 -4.25
C SER A 132 -6.73 -7.65 -4.55
N ARG A 133 -6.22 -7.37 -5.75
CA ARG A 133 -4.84 -7.71 -6.12
C ARG A 133 -3.82 -6.95 -5.27
N LEU A 134 -4.01 -5.65 -5.09
CA LEU A 134 -3.15 -4.77 -4.31
C LEU A 134 -3.05 -5.21 -2.85
N SER A 135 -4.19 -5.60 -2.25
CA SER A 135 -4.22 -6.15 -0.88
C SER A 135 -3.33 -7.38 -0.73
N ARG A 136 -3.33 -8.27 -1.72
CA ARG A 136 -2.47 -9.46 -1.74
C ARG A 136 -0.99 -9.08 -1.77
N VAL A 137 -0.61 -8.17 -2.67
CA VAL A 137 0.75 -7.66 -2.82
C VAL A 137 1.26 -6.97 -1.53
N LEU A 138 0.43 -6.12 -0.91
CA LEU A 138 0.77 -5.50 0.37
C LEU A 138 0.99 -6.54 1.48
N SER A 139 0.18 -7.60 1.51
CA SER A 139 0.34 -8.70 2.47
C SER A 139 1.65 -9.45 2.26
N GLU A 140 2.02 -9.73 1.01
CA GLU A 140 3.29 -10.36 0.63
C GLU A 140 4.50 -9.53 1.07
N ILE A 141 4.51 -8.22 0.76
CA ILE A 141 5.56 -7.29 1.23
C ILE A 141 5.66 -7.32 2.75
N LYS A 142 4.52 -7.29 3.45
CA LYS A 142 4.50 -7.32 4.91
C LYS A 142 5.09 -8.62 5.44
N SER A 143 4.83 -9.76 4.80
CA SER A 143 5.37 -11.08 5.19
C SER A 143 6.87 -11.16 4.97
N LEU A 144 7.34 -10.77 3.78
CA LEU A 144 8.77 -10.71 3.44
C LEU A 144 9.56 -9.90 4.47
N ARG A 145 9.06 -8.71 4.84
CA ARG A 145 9.71 -7.84 5.83
C ARG A 145 9.74 -8.46 7.23
N ARG A 146 8.67 -9.17 7.64
CA ARG A 146 8.63 -9.85 8.94
C ARG A 146 9.64 -11.00 9.01
N GLU A 147 9.75 -11.79 7.93
CA GLU A 147 10.71 -12.88 7.85
C GLU A 147 12.15 -12.37 7.95
N ARG A 148 12.48 -11.31 7.21
CA ARG A 148 13.81 -10.69 7.26
C ARG A 148 14.13 -10.07 8.60
N LEU A 149 13.18 -9.37 9.21
CA LEU A 149 13.34 -8.84 10.56
C LEU A 149 13.63 -9.96 11.56
N THR A 150 12.84 -11.04 11.50
CA THR A 150 13.02 -12.21 12.35
C THR A 150 14.41 -12.82 12.16
N ALA A 151 14.85 -13.00 10.91
CA ALA A 151 16.18 -13.50 10.60
C ALA A 151 17.30 -12.60 11.17
N ARG A 152 17.19 -11.28 11.04
CA ARG A 152 18.17 -10.32 11.60
C ARG A 152 18.20 -10.32 13.12
N ILE A 153 17.05 -10.41 13.78
CA ILE A 153 16.97 -10.50 15.24
C ILE A 153 17.64 -11.79 15.71
N LEU A 154 17.33 -12.92 15.07
CA LEU A 154 17.89 -14.21 15.43
C LEU A 154 19.41 -14.25 15.22
N THR A 155 19.93 -13.83 14.06
CA THR A 155 21.38 -13.82 13.80
C THR A 155 22.15 -12.90 14.77
N ARG A 156 21.60 -11.74 15.11
CA ARG A 156 22.20 -10.84 16.12
C ARG A 156 22.12 -11.43 17.53
N SER A 157 21.01 -12.07 17.87
CA SER A 157 20.76 -12.64 19.20
C SER A 157 21.65 -13.84 19.49
N PHE A 158 21.97 -14.69 18.51
CA PHE A 158 22.87 -15.83 18.75
C PHE A 158 24.30 -15.37 19.08
N GLY A 159 24.74 -14.19 18.65
CA GLY A 159 26.05 -13.65 19.03
C GLY A 159 26.15 -13.15 20.49
N THR A 160 25.03 -12.69 21.07
CA THR A 160 24.96 -12.22 22.47
C THR A 160 24.42 -13.28 23.44
N LEU A 161 23.62 -14.24 22.95
CA LEU A 161 23.09 -15.36 23.72
C LEU A 161 23.91 -16.65 23.58
N ASP A 162 25.10 -16.61 22.96
CA ASP A 162 25.98 -17.77 22.86
C ASP A 162 26.42 -18.25 24.26
N PRO A 163 26.04 -19.47 24.70
CA PRO A 163 26.43 -20.04 25.99
C PRO A 163 27.94 -20.03 26.23
N LEU A 164 28.74 -20.15 25.17
CA LEU A 164 30.21 -20.10 25.26
C LEU A 164 30.70 -18.70 25.59
N ASN A 165 29.99 -17.67 25.14
CA ASN A 165 30.31 -16.28 25.44
C ASN A 165 29.93 -15.93 26.88
N TRP A 166 28.80 -16.45 27.38
CA TRP A 166 28.43 -16.36 28.80
C TRP A 166 29.46 -17.03 29.72
N GLN A 167 29.95 -18.21 29.36
CA GLN A 167 30.97 -18.91 30.15
C GLN A 167 32.27 -18.12 30.31
N ARG A 168 32.64 -17.30 29.30
CA ARG A 168 33.83 -16.43 29.34
C ARG A 168 33.64 -15.17 30.20
N THR A 169 32.42 -14.68 30.35
CA THR A 169 32.11 -13.44 31.12
C THR A 169 31.69 -13.72 32.58
N VAL A 170 31.38 -14.97 32.95
CA VAL A 170 31.09 -15.35 34.35
C VAL A 170 32.17 -14.91 35.35
N PRO A 171 33.49 -15.02 35.07
CA PRO A 171 34.52 -14.59 36.01
C PRO A 171 34.50 -13.07 36.29
N GLU A 172 34.25 -12.26 35.26
CA GLU A 172 34.16 -10.80 35.37
C GLU A 172 32.94 -10.36 36.19
N TRP A 173 31.83 -11.10 36.04
CA TRP A 173 30.60 -10.79 36.76
C TRP A 173 30.71 -11.05 38.28
N ARG A 174 31.47 -12.08 38.68
CA ARG A 174 31.76 -12.32 40.12
C ARG A 174 32.60 -11.20 40.73
N GLY A 175 33.56 -10.64 39.98
CA GLY A 175 34.39 -9.53 40.44
C GLY A 175 33.57 -8.26 40.71
N PHE A 176 32.59 -7.95 39.85
CA PHE A 176 31.67 -6.83 40.07
C PHE A 176 30.77 -7.06 41.29
N ALA A 177 30.17 -8.24 41.42
CA ALA A 177 29.27 -8.55 42.53
C ALA A 177 29.99 -8.41 43.88
N ASP A 178 31.24 -8.87 43.96
CA ASP A 178 32.09 -8.71 45.14
C ASP A 178 32.45 -7.24 45.40
N ALA A 179 32.74 -6.45 44.37
CA ALA A 179 33.08 -5.04 44.52
C ALA A 179 31.90 -4.17 44.99
N VAL A 180 30.67 -4.51 44.58
CA VAL A 180 29.44 -3.75 44.89
C VAL A 180 28.78 -4.18 46.20
N LEU A 181 28.80 -5.48 46.52
CA LEU A 181 28.10 -6.00 47.70
C LEU A 181 28.94 -5.99 48.98
N ARG A 182 30.28 -6.06 48.85
CA ARG A 182 31.19 -6.06 50.00
C ARG A 182 31.14 -4.75 50.82
N PRO A 183 31.07 -3.55 50.21
CA PRO A 183 30.92 -2.30 50.96
C PRO A 183 29.59 -2.19 51.73
N LEU A 184 28.51 -2.77 51.20
CA LEU A 184 27.18 -2.73 51.83
C LEU A 184 27.09 -3.62 53.07
N LYS A 185 27.89 -4.69 53.15
CA LYS A 185 27.91 -5.58 54.31
C LYS A 185 28.62 -4.93 55.50
N HIS A 186 29.73 -4.22 55.26
CA HIS A 186 30.47 -3.52 56.31
C HIS A 186 29.77 -2.26 56.84
N ALA A 187 28.97 -1.57 56.01
CA ALA A 187 28.15 -0.44 56.45
C ALA A 187 27.03 -0.84 57.43
N ARG A 188 26.59 -2.11 57.40
CA ARG A 188 25.56 -2.64 58.32
C ARG A 188 26.14 -3.11 59.66
N GLU A 189 27.43 -3.44 59.70
CA GLU A 189 28.11 -3.94 60.90
C GLU A 189 28.89 -2.85 61.65
N GLY A 190 29.21 -1.72 60.99
CA GLY A 190 29.93 -0.58 61.58
C GLY A 190 29.06 0.58 62.08
N GLY A 191 27.74 0.40 62.16
CA GLY A 191 26.80 1.40 62.67
C GLY A 191 26.51 1.23 64.17
N MET A 192 27.49 1.59 65.01
CA MET A 192 27.30 2.10 66.38
C MET A 192 28.27 3.25 66.60
#